data_AF-A0A2W0CLV8-F1
#
_entry.id   AF-A0A2W0CLV8-F1
#
_cell.length_a   1.000
_cell.length_b   1.000
_cell.length_c   1.000
_cell.angle_alpha   90.00
_cell.angle_beta   90.00
_cell.angle_gamma   90.00
#
_symmetry.space_group_name_H-M   'P 1'
#
loop_
_entity.id
_entity.type
_entity.pdbx_description
1 polymer ?
#
loop_
_entity_poly.entity_id
_entity_poly.type
_entity_poly.pdbx_seq_one_letter_code
_entity_poly.pdbx_strand_id
1 'polypeptide(L)'
;MVGAALVAALAINPLSIRAQRKKNSGPRALAVVTWNGDSSTPESSTSVLTPVAILVEGRFYDAELYQAQPEPLAVDAGVIYDILKNGDPVGTFTVGGARQDKGIWYGLGHFDAKKEKQTQVAKSAPLAPSATTETDDDRPKLRRGPAPPPAPKEQTDAVLNNIDRDPERPTLRRQTAEERKAKSAATPAKEFVPPAMHMAVAVSDAGGPEARPFVFRAKPGETDQLRAAMEKLARAELDKQRKASKSPETKVATGRRPRSAPQASSPPLALQDAKFGVFDINGNNAPILAYSAAAMVDGIKKYITVAAWEEIDESLRKIFTQVTDDHHLDVYPRLEIIDAIDARGNGRGELLFRAFGDQGNRFVLYHPGPDSLELLFDSASAQSER
;
A
#
# COMPACT_ATOMS: atom_id res chain seq x y z
N MET A 1 16.06 -22.54 -72.47
CA MET A 1 17.39 -22.18 -71.93
C MET A 1 17.17 -21.50 -70.60
N VAL A 2 17.92 -21.95 -69.59
CA VAL A 2 17.62 -21.90 -68.16
C VAL A 2 17.87 -20.50 -67.56
N GLY A 3 16.89 -19.99 -66.81
CA GLY A 3 17.05 -18.85 -65.91
C GLY A 3 17.32 -19.34 -64.48
N ALA A 4 18.38 -18.82 -63.86
CA ALA A 4 18.81 -19.20 -62.52
C ALA A 4 17.97 -18.49 -61.44
N ALA A 5 17.36 -19.26 -60.53
CA ALA A 5 16.70 -18.77 -59.33
C ALA A 5 17.65 -18.88 -58.14
N LEU A 6 17.90 -17.74 -57.49
CA LEU A 6 18.66 -17.63 -56.24
C LEU A 6 17.70 -17.92 -55.07
N VAL A 7 17.89 -19.02 -54.36
CA VAL A 7 17.16 -19.33 -53.12
C VAL A 7 17.99 -18.83 -51.93
N ALA A 8 17.55 -17.75 -51.31
CA ALA A 8 18.06 -17.31 -50.02
C ALA A 8 17.37 -18.11 -48.90
N ALA A 9 18.13 -18.95 -48.21
CA ALA A 9 17.66 -19.66 -47.02
C ALA A 9 17.58 -18.68 -45.83
N LEU A 10 16.38 -18.30 -45.43
CA LEU A 10 16.16 -17.64 -44.13
C LEU A 10 16.24 -18.71 -43.03
N ALA A 11 17.32 -18.66 -42.24
CA ALA A 11 17.41 -19.42 -41.00
C ALA A 11 16.43 -18.81 -39.97
N ILE A 12 15.35 -19.52 -39.69
CA ILE A 12 14.42 -19.18 -38.61
C ILE A 12 15.12 -19.58 -37.31
N ASN A 13 15.76 -18.64 -36.64
CA ASN A 13 16.16 -18.81 -35.24
C ASN A 13 14.87 -18.92 -34.39
N PRO A 14 14.61 -20.03 -33.68
CA PRO A 14 13.53 -20.05 -32.72
C PRO A 14 13.93 -19.11 -31.57
N LEU A 15 13.38 -17.89 -31.59
CA LEU A 15 13.33 -17.06 -30.41
C LEU A 15 12.76 -17.93 -29.29
N SER A 16 13.59 -18.14 -28.27
CA SER A 16 13.19 -18.80 -27.05
C SER A 16 12.09 -17.97 -26.40
N ILE A 17 10.84 -18.31 -26.67
CA ILE A 17 9.72 -18.00 -25.77
C ILE A 17 9.96 -18.87 -24.53
N ARG A 18 10.91 -18.44 -23.70
CA ARG A 18 11.02 -18.93 -22.34
C ARG A 18 9.89 -18.24 -21.60
N ALA A 19 8.70 -18.83 -21.67
CA ALA A 19 7.69 -18.59 -20.67
C ALA A 19 8.39 -18.77 -19.31
N GLN A 20 8.69 -17.66 -18.64
CA GLN A 20 9.20 -17.67 -17.28
C GLN A 20 8.11 -18.36 -16.47
N ARG A 21 8.28 -19.67 -16.23
CA ARG A 21 7.49 -20.39 -15.24
C ARG A 21 7.62 -19.58 -13.97
N LYS A 22 6.53 -18.92 -13.57
CA LYS A 22 6.43 -18.17 -12.32
C LYS A 22 6.94 -19.10 -11.23
N LYS A 23 8.08 -18.75 -10.64
CA LYS A 23 8.51 -19.35 -9.38
C LYS A 23 7.33 -19.15 -8.43
N ASN A 24 6.75 -20.22 -7.89
CA ASN A 24 5.71 -20.09 -6.86
C ASN A 24 6.29 -19.17 -5.79
N SER A 25 5.77 -17.94 -5.68
CA SER A 25 6.40 -16.86 -4.91
C SER A 25 6.19 -17.00 -3.39
N GLY A 26 5.71 -18.16 -2.93
CA GLY A 26 5.19 -18.34 -1.58
C GLY A 26 3.99 -17.42 -1.33
N PRO A 27 3.54 -17.29 -0.06
CA PRO A 27 2.60 -16.25 0.33
C PRO A 27 3.16 -14.86 0.07
N ARG A 28 2.28 -13.93 -0.28
CA ARG A 28 2.58 -12.50 -0.33
C ARG A 28 1.65 -11.75 0.63
N ALA A 29 2.21 -11.13 1.65
CA ALA A 29 1.47 -10.31 2.60
C ALA A 29 1.49 -8.83 2.18
N LEU A 30 0.34 -8.18 2.35
CA LEU A 30 0.12 -6.76 2.18
C LEU A 30 -0.20 -6.16 3.54
N ALA A 31 0.36 -4.99 3.82
CA ALA A 31 0.12 -4.25 5.03
C ALA A 31 0.17 -2.74 4.76
N VAL A 32 -0.27 -1.95 5.74
CA VAL A 32 -0.11 -0.49 5.75
C VAL A 32 0.67 -0.11 7.00
N VAL A 33 1.74 0.66 6.81
CA VAL A 33 2.48 1.26 7.91
C VAL A 33 1.96 2.67 8.14
N THR A 34 1.58 2.94 9.39
CA THR A 34 1.07 4.23 9.84
C THR A 34 2.05 4.85 10.83
N TRP A 35 2.30 6.15 10.73
CA TRP A 35 3.12 6.87 11.71
C TRP A 35 2.62 8.30 11.91
N ASN A 36 3.01 8.88 13.03
CA ASN A 36 2.74 10.29 13.37
C ASN A 36 4.00 11.14 13.15
N GLY A 37 3.82 12.45 12.97
CA GLY A 37 4.89 13.43 12.75
C GLY A 37 4.86 14.00 11.34
N ASP A 38 5.75 14.94 11.02
CA ASP A 38 5.81 15.61 9.70
C ASP A 38 6.73 14.87 8.70
N SER A 39 7.29 13.73 9.09
CA SER A 39 8.24 12.98 8.27
C SER A 39 7.55 12.30 7.08
N SER A 40 8.15 12.44 5.90
CA SER A 40 7.71 11.75 4.67
C SER A 40 7.95 10.23 4.69
N THR A 41 8.70 9.74 5.68
CA THR A 41 9.02 8.32 5.87
C THR A 41 8.69 7.86 7.29
N PRO A 42 8.37 6.57 7.50
CA PRO A 42 8.07 6.04 8.82
C PRO A 42 9.20 6.26 9.84
N GLU A 43 8.83 6.51 11.10
CA GLU A 43 9.77 6.60 12.23
C GLU A 43 9.66 5.37 13.13
N SER A 44 10.77 4.77 13.53
CA SER A 44 10.76 3.48 14.26
C SER A 44 9.99 3.50 15.59
N SER A 45 9.84 4.64 16.26
CA SER A 45 9.16 4.73 17.57
C SER A 45 7.65 5.02 17.49
N THR A 46 7.16 5.47 16.33
CA THR A 46 5.76 5.88 16.12
C THR A 46 5.07 5.08 15.01
N SER A 47 5.81 4.21 14.32
CA SER A 47 5.29 3.40 13.23
C SER A 47 4.62 2.14 13.73
N VAL A 48 3.43 1.87 13.21
CA VAL A 48 2.65 0.66 13.46
C VAL A 48 2.30 0.04 12.12
N LEU A 49 2.49 -1.28 12.00
CA LEU A 49 2.07 -2.05 10.84
C LEU A 49 0.67 -2.61 11.06
N THR A 50 -0.24 -2.33 10.14
CA THR A 50 -1.58 -2.94 10.11
C THR A 50 -1.61 -3.98 8.97
N PRO A 51 -1.79 -5.27 9.27
CA PRO A 51 -1.92 -6.30 8.24
C PRO A 51 -3.21 -6.08 7.44
N VAL A 52 -3.16 -6.32 6.12
CA VAL A 52 -4.30 -6.11 5.22
C VAL A 52 -4.76 -7.41 4.58
N ALA A 53 -3.89 -8.04 3.79
CA ALA A 53 -4.25 -9.26 3.07
C ALA A 53 -3.05 -10.18 2.88
N ILE A 54 -3.29 -11.48 2.77
CA ILE A 54 -2.30 -12.47 2.35
C ILE A 54 -2.78 -13.11 1.05
N LEU A 55 -1.98 -13.04 0.00
CA LEU A 55 -2.18 -13.75 -1.25
C LEU A 55 -1.51 -15.12 -1.17
N VAL A 56 -2.32 -16.17 -1.29
CA VAL A 56 -1.87 -17.57 -1.37
C VAL A 56 -2.61 -18.23 -2.53
N GLU A 57 -1.85 -18.87 -3.42
CA GLU A 57 -2.41 -19.60 -4.58
C GLU A 57 -3.37 -18.74 -5.44
N GLY A 58 -3.10 -17.44 -5.55
CA GLY A 58 -3.90 -16.50 -6.34
C GLY A 58 -5.18 -15.99 -5.65
N ARG A 59 -5.41 -16.35 -4.38
CA ARG A 59 -6.56 -15.89 -3.58
C ARG A 59 -6.10 -15.02 -2.42
N PHE A 60 -6.82 -13.93 -2.17
CA PHE A 60 -6.59 -13.07 -1.03
C PHE A 60 -7.35 -13.59 0.20
N TYR A 61 -6.66 -13.59 1.34
CA TYR A 61 -7.19 -13.90 2.66
C TYR A 61 -6.95 -12.72 3.59
N ASP A 62 -7.77 -12.56 4.62
CA ASP A 62 -7.52 -11.57 5.67
C ASP A 62 -6.26 -11.93 6.46
N ALA A 63 -5.33 -10.97 6.46
CA ALA A 63 -4.03 -11.12 7.10
C ALA A 63 -4.12 -11.12 8.63
N GLU A 64 -5.22 -10.63 9.22
CA GLU A 64 -5.49 -10.73 10.65
C GLU A 64 -5.94 -12.13 11.09
N LEU A 65 -6.39 -12.97 10.15
CA LEU A 65 -6.91 -14.32 10.43
C LEU A 65 -5.99 -15.43 9.91
N TYR A 66 -5.31 -15.18 8.79
CA TYR A 66 -4.58 -16.22 8.09
C TYR A 66 -3.45 -16.79 8.95
N GLN A 67 -3.57 -18.08 9.26
CA GLN A 67 -2.64 -18.86 10.08
C GLN A 67 -2.32 -18.24 11.45
N ALA A 68 -3.34 -17.76 12.14
CA ALA A 68 -3.24 -17.22 13.49
C ALA A 68 -3.00 -18.31 14.55
N GLN A 69 -1.73 -18.66 14.84
CA GLN A 69 -1.31 -19.42 16.04
C GLN A 69 0.16 -19.13 16.42
N PRO A 70 0.48 -18.55 17.60
CA PRO A 70 -0.42 -17.81 18.50
C PRO A 70 -0.85 -16.44 17.93
N GLU A 71 -0.15 -15.95 16.91
CA GLU A 71 -0.40 -14.70 16.20
C GLU A 71 -0.51 -14.94 14.68
N PRO A 72 -1.17 -14.06 13.91
CA PRO A 72 -1.28 -14.19 12.45
C PRO A 72 0.07 -14.15 11.76
N LEU A 73 0.20 -14.87 10.63
CA LEU A 73 1.43 -14.94 9.85
C LEU A 73 1.98 -13.55 9.46
N ALA A 74 1.11 -12.59 9.18
CA ALA A 74 1.50 -11.25 8.74
C ALA A 74 2.17 -10.40 9.82
N VAL A 75 1.91 -10.64 11.11
CA VAL A 75 2.46 -9.86 12.23
C VAL A 75 3.44 -10.67 13.07
N ASP A 76 3.88 -11.80 12.53
CA ASP A 76 4.81 -12.70 13.20
C ASP A 76 6.20 -12.04 13.34
N ALA A 77 6.82 -12.19 14.51
CA ALA A 77 8.09 -11.54 14.82
C ALA A 77 9.22 -11.97 13.86
N GLY A 78 9.95 -10.96 13.37
CA GLY A 78 11.03 -11.11 12.40
C GLY A 78 10.59 -11.04 10.94
N VAL A 79 9.29 -10.97 10.63
CA VAL A 79 8.81 -10.71 9.26
C VAL A 79 9.27 -9.33 8.80
N ILE A 80 9.79 -9.27 7.58
CA ILE A 80 10.27 -8.05 6.94
C ILE A 80 9.29 -7.66 5.83
N TYR A 81 8.85 -6.41 5.88
CA TYR A 81 8.09 -5.77 4.83
C TYR A 81 8.94 -4.74 4.11
N ASP A 82 8.91 -4.74 2.79
CA ASP A 82 9.38 -3.63 1.98
C ASP A 82 8.28 -2.57 1.94
N ILE A 83 8.64 -1.36 2.39
CA ILE A 83 7.72 -0.22 2.41
C ILE A 83 7.85 0.48 1.07
N LEU A 84 6.72 0.65 0.40
CA LEU A 84 6.64 1.23 -0.93
C LEU A 84 5.88 2.56 -0.89
N LYS A 85 6.28 3.45 -1.81
CA LYS A 85 5.55 4.65 -2.16
C LYS A 85 5.43 4.71 -3.67
N ASN A 86 4.21 4.65 -4.20
CA ASN A 86 3.96 4.49 -5.64
C ASN A 86 4.74 3.31 -6.25
N GLY A 87 4.87 2.19 -5.54
CA GLY A 87 5.67 1.03 -5.97
C GLY A 87 7.20 1.17 -5.79
N ASP A 88 7.72 2.35 -5.46
CA ASP A 88 9.15 2.53 -5.16
C ASP A 88 9.47 2.12 -3.72
N PRO A 89 10.46 1.25 -3.48
CA PRO A 89 10.86 0.88 -2.12
C PRO A 89 11.58 2.04 -1.43
N VAL A 90 10.99 2.53 -0.34
CA VAL A 90 11.52 3.62 0.50
C VAL A 90 12.30 3.12 1.71
N GLY A 91 12.14 1.84 2.07
CA GLY A 91 12.82 1.21 3.19
C GLY A 91 12.19 -0.12 3.55
N THR A 92 12.57 -0.66 4.69
CA THR A 92 12.00 -1.91 5.22
C THR A 92 11.46 -1.71 6.61
N PHE A 93 10.33 -2.34 6.93
CA PHE A 93 9.80 -2.45 8.28
C PHE A 93 9.98 -3.88 8.76
N THR A 94 10.72 -4.07 9.85
CA THR A 94 10.83 -5.37 10.49
C THR A 94 9.90 -5.43 11.68
N VAL A 95 9.00 -6.42 11.68
CA VAL A 95 8.14 -6.72 12.83
C VAL A 95 8.99 -7.27 13.97
N GLY A 96 8.98 -6.59 15.12
CA GLY A 96 9.62 -7.03 16.36
C GLY A 96 8.68 -7.80 17.29
N GLY A 97 7.38 -7.61 17.14
CA GLY A 97 6.34 -8.35 17.86
C GLY A 97 4.93 -7.86 17.48
N ALA A 98 3.90 -8.61 17.88
CA ALA A 98 2.52 -8.23 17.62
C ALA A 98 1.80 -7.71 18.88
N ARG A 99 0.78 -6.88 18.65
CA ARG A 99 -0.18 -6.43 19.65
C ARG A 99 -1.59 -6.62 19.09
N GLN A 100 -2.52 -7.06 19.94
CA GLN A 100 -3.93 -7.05 19.60
C GLN A 100 -4.65 -5.97 20.42
N ASP A 101 -5.46 -5.15 19.76
CA ASP A 101 -6.38 -4.21 20.41
C ASP A 101 -7.78 -4.37 19.83
N LYS A 102 -8.79 -4.59 20.68
CA LYS A 102 -10.19 -4.81 20.29
C LYS A 102 -10.38 -5.83 19.16
N GLY A 103 -9.57 -6.89 19.15
CA GLY A 103 -9.62 -7.95 18.13
C GLY A 103 -8.82 -7.67 16.84
N ILE A 104 -8.25 -6.47 16.69
CA ILE A 104 -7.42 -6.06 15.54
C ILE A 104 -5.96 -6.29 15.86
N TRP A 105 -5.22 -6.89 14.93
CA TRP A 105 -3.79 -7.17 15.06
C TRP A 105 -2.93 -6.03 14.51
N TYR A 106 -1.85 -5.73 15.22
CA TYR A 106 -0.87 -4.72 14.85
C TYR A 106 0.54 -5.30 14.99
N GLY A 107 1.38 -5.06 13.99
CA GLY A 107 2.82 -5.30 14.07
C GLY A 107 3.53 -4.09 14.66
N LEU A 108 4.25 -4.30 15.76
CA LEU A 108 5.20 -3.35 16.33
C LEU A 108 6.58 -3.68 15.78
N GLY A 109 7.41 -2.68 15.51
CA GLY A 109 8.66 -2.92 14.82
C GLY A 109 9.50 -1.68 14.61
N HIS A 110 10.49 -1.81 13.72
CA HIS A 110 11.37 -0.71 13.36
C HIS A 110 11.41 -0.52 11.85
N PHE A 111 11.54 0.73 11.44
CA PHE A 111 11.73 1.11 10.05
C PHE A 111 13.21 1.39 9.79
N ASP A 112 13.75 0.77 8.75
CA ASP A 112 15.06 1.06 8.19
C ASP A 112 14.88 1.76 6.83
N ALA A 113 15.21 3.06 6.78
CA ALA A 113 15.17 3.81 5.53
C ALA A 113 16.17 3.24 4.51
N LYS A 114 15.76 3.21 3.24
CA LYS A 114 16.66 2.88 2.15
C LYS A 114 17.70 3.99 2.02
N LYS A 115 18.96 3.68 2.34
CA LYS A 115 20.07 4.61 2.08
C LYS A 115 20.21 4.78 0.56
N GLU A 116 19.96 5.97 0.04
CA GLU A 116 20.35 6.31 -1.32
C GLU A 116 21.86 6.10 -1.45
N LYS A 117 22.27 5.10 -2.23
CA LYS A 117 23.66 4.97 -2.64
C LYS A 117 23.97 6.18 -3.52
N GLN A 118 24.54 7.23 -2.94
CA GLN A 118 25.41 8.11 -3.71
C GLN A 118 26.52 7.21 -4.26
N THR A 119 26.55 7.08 -5.58
CA THR A 119 27.59 6.36 -6.33
C THR A 119 28.91 7.11 -6.12
N GLN A 120 29.58 6.89 -5.00
CA GLN A 120 30.97 7.28 -4.83
C GLN A 120 31.81 6.28 -5.62
N VAL A 121 32.26 6.76 -6.77
CA VAL A 121 33.26 6.16 -7.64
C VAL A 121 34.41 5.61 -6.77
N ALA A 122 34.66 4.32 -6.93
CA ALA A 122 35.73 3.60 -6.26
C ALA A 122 37.07 4.33 -6.43
N LYS A 123 37.62 4.86 -5.34
CA LYS A 123 39.06 5.07 -5.23
C LYS A 123 39.65 3.83 -4.55
N SER A 124 40.32 3.06 -5.40
CA SER A 124 41.28 1.99 -5.12
C SER A 124 42.03 2.17 -3.79
N ALA A 125 41.94 1.16 -2.92
CA ALA A 125 42.85 0.95 -1.82
C ALA A 125 44.17 0.34 -2.34
N PRO A 126 45.35 0.74 -1.81
CA PRO A 126 46.57 -0.06 -1.90
C PRO A 126 46.68 -1.04 -0.71
N LEU A 127 47.28 -2.20 -0.96
CA LEU A 127 47.49 -3.31 -0.03
C LEU A 127 48.68 -3.13 0.94
N ALA A 128 48.51 -3.76 2.12
CA ALA A 128 49.50 -4.48 2.98
C ALA A 128 50.42 -3.67 3.93
N PRO A 129 51.06 -4.29 4.97
CA PRO A 129 50.97 -5.67 5.53
C PRO A 129 50.87 -5.75 7.09
N SER A 130 50.79 -7.00 7.58
CA SER A 130 50.69 -7.51 8.95
C SER A 130 51.84 -7.18 9.94
N ALA A 131 51.54 -7.16 11.24
CA ALA A 131 52.47 -7.52 12.33
C ALA A 131 51.74 -8.00 13.60
N THR A 132 52.22 -9.12 14.15
CA THR A 132 51.88 -9.81 15.42
C THR A 132 52.52 -9.15 16.64
N THR A 133 51.87 -9.22 17.82
CA THR A 133 52.51 -9.42 19.14
C THR A 133 51.50 -9.97 20.17
N GLU A 134 51.98 -10.91 20.98
CA GLU A 134 51.29 -11.66 22.03
C GLU A 134 51.26 -10.93 23.40
N THR A 135 50.37 -11.45 24.28
CA THR A 135 50.39 -11.49 25.77
C THR A 135 50.43 -10.19 26.60
N ASP A 136 49.45 -10.01 27.49
CA ASP A 136 49.65 -10.13 28.95
C ASP A 136 48.31 -10.11 29.74
N ASP A 137 48.24 -10.93 30.79
CA ASP A 137 47.13 -11.22 31.69
C ASP A 137 47.40 -10.50 33.02
N ASP A 138 46.50 -9.63 33.52
CA ASP A 138 46.24 -9.42 34.96
C ASP A 138 45.38 -8.17 35.24
N ARG A 139 44.07 -8.35 35.51
CA ARG A 139 43.25 -7.38 36.28
C ARG A 139 42.17 -8.09 37.11
N PRO A 140 41.90 -7.65 38.35
CA PRO A 140 41.02 -8.35 39.28
C PRO A 140 39.53 -8.18 38.93
N LYS A 141 38.73 -9.25 39.10
CA LYS A 141 37.27 -9.22 38.93
C LYS A 141 36.56 -9.12 40.28
N LEU A 142 35.70 -8.11 40.44
CA LEU A 142 34.79 -7.94 41.58
C LEU A 142 33.53 -8.80 41.39
N ARG A 143 33.12 -9.54 42.43
CA ARG A 143 31.86 -10.29 42.48
C ARG A 143 30.69 -9.33 42.72
N ARG A 144 29.61 -9.43 41.94
CA ARG A 144 28.36 -8.66 42.11
C ARG A 144 27.30 -9.55 42.80
N GLY A 145 26.60 -9.01 43.80
CA GLY A 145 25.48 -9.65 44.51
C GLY A 145 24.22 -9.81 43.65
N PRO A 146 23.18 -10.50 44.16
CA PRO A 146 22.02 -10.93 43.36
C PRO A 146 21.14 -9.75 42.92
N ALA A 147 20.57 -9.88 41.71
CA ALA A 147 19.72 -8.88 41.07
C ALA A 147 18.26 -8.93 41.59
N PRO A 148 17.54 -7.78 41.56
CA PRO A 148 16.11 -7.73 41.88
C PRO A 148 15.25 -8.48 40.82
N PRO A 149 14.00 -8.85 41.16
CA PRO A 149 13.17 -9.69 40.30
C PRO A 149 12.80 -9.00 38.98
N PRO A 150 12.66 -9.76 37.88
CA PRO A 150 12.45 -9.20 36.55
C PRO A 150 11.04 -8.64 36.35
N ALA A 151 10.97 -7.57 35.55
CA ALA A 151 9.74 -7.06 34.93
C ALA A 151 9.12 -8.12 33.97
N PRO A 152 7.86 -7.93 33.51
CA PRO A 152 7.13 -8.94 32.74
C PRO A 152 7.87 -9.36 31.45
N LYS A 153 7.79 -10.65 31.14
CA LYS A 153 8.61 -11.34 30.13
C LYS A 153 8.29 -10.87 28.71
N GLU A 154 9.27 -10.28 28.03
CA GLU A 154 9.39 -10.36 26.57
C GLU A 154 9.53 -11.83 26.15
N GLN A 155 8.94 -12.23 25.02
CA GLN A 155 9.07 -13.59 24.50
C GLN A 155 10.53 -13.89 24.16
N THR A 156 11.10 -14.91 24.79
CA THR A 156 12.49 -15.35 24.58
C THR A 156 12.68 -15.99 23.20
N ASP A 157 13.89 -15.89 22.63
CA ASP A 157 14.33 -16.52 21.38
C ASP A 157 13.98 -18.02 21.24
N ALA A 158 13.84 -18.74 22.36
CA ALA A 158 13.43 -20.14 22.37
C ALA A 158 11.95 -20.36 21.94
N VAL A 159 11.08 -19.36 22.12
CA VAL A 159 9.68 -19.38 21.68
C VAL A 159 9.60 -19.04 20.18
N LEU A 160 10.35 -18.03 19.74
CA LEU A 160 10.47 -17.65 18.32
C LEU A 160 11.03 -18.79 17.46
N ASN A 161 12.05 -19.51 17.97
CA ASN A 161 12.62 -20.69 17.30
C ASN A 161 11.71 -21.92 17.30
N ASN A 162 10.65 -21.95 18.12
CA ASN A 162 9.67 -23.05 18.13
C ASN A 162 8.47 -22.78 17.20
N ILE A 163 8.14 -21.52 16.92
CA ILE A 163 7.12 -21.13 15.93
C ILE A 163 7.62 -21.38 14.50
N ASP A 164 8.93 -21.21 14.26
CA ASP A 164 9.64 -21.45 12.99
C ASP A 164 9.87 -22.96 12.65
N ARG A 165 9.30 -23.91 13.41
CA ARG A 165 9.60 -25.36 13.29
C ARG A 165 8.53 -26.24 12.68
N ASP A 166 7.41 -25.70 12.22
CA ASP A 166 6.51 -26.45 11.33
C ASP A 166 7.03 -26.31 9.89
N PRO A 167 7.68 -27.35 9.32
CA PRO A 167 8.23 -27.30 7.97
C PRO A 167 7.15 -27.12 6.88
N GLU A 168 5.88 -27.36 7.21
CA GLU A 168 4.74 -27.18 6.29
C GLU A 168 4.09 -25.79 6.42
N ARG A 169 4.49 -24.98 7.42
CA ARG A 169 3.96 -23.62 7.55
C ARG A 169 4.58 -22.72 6.47
N PRO A 170 3.77 -22.08 5.63
CA PRO A 170 4.28 -21.18 4.61
C PRO A 170 4.87 -19.93 5.25
N THR A 171 6.02 -19.48 4.74
CA THR A 171 6.81 -18.41 5.37
C THR A 171 6.88 -17.16 4.51
N LEU A 172 6.82 -16.00 5.18
CA LEU A 172 7.13 -14.69 4.61
C LEU A 172 8.64 -14.41 4.72
N ARG A 173 9.12 -13.34 4.08
CA ARG A 173 10.51 -12.88 4.23
C ARG A 173 10.79 -12.56 5.70
N ARG A 174 11.85 -13.13 6.26
CA ARG A 174 12.27 -12.91 7.65
C ARG A 174 13.72 -12.46 7.76
N GLN A 175 14.03 -11.81 8.88
CA GLN A 175 15.42 -11.59 9.29
C GLN A 175 16.13 -12.93 9.51
N THR A 176 17.37 -12.99 9.04
CA THR A 176 18.29 -14.10 9.33
C THR A 176 18.70 -14.10 10.80
N ALA A 177 19.14 -15.25 11.31
CA ALA A 177 19.59 -15.39 12.69
C ALA A 177 20.78 -14.45 13.06
N GLU A 178 21.61 -14.08 12.08
CA GLU A 178 22.72 -13.14 12.23
C GLU A 178 22.23 -11.69 12.31
N GLU A 179 21.23 -11.30 11.49
CA GLU A 179 20.61 -9.97 11.54
C GLU A 179 19.83 -9.74 12.84
N ARG A 180 19.15 -10.78 13.36
CA ARG A 180 18.44 -10.71 14.65
C ARG A 180 19.39 -10.37 15.80
N LYS A 181 20.59 -10.98 15.85
CA LYS A 181 21.60 -10.73 16.90
C LYS A 181 22.18 -9.31 16.87
N ALA A 182 22.17 -8.64 15.72
CA ALA A 182 22.75 -7.30 15.55
C ALA A 182 21.76 -6.16 15.87
N LYS A 183 20.45 -6.44 15.93
CA LYS A 183 19.39 -5.43 16.04
C LYS A 183 18.39 -5.66 17.19
N SER A 184 18.70 -6.52 18.17
CA SER A 184 17.88 -6.74 19.38
C SER A 184 17.85 -5.52 20.31
N ALA A 185 17.08 -4.50 19.92
CA ALA A 185 16.48 -3.54 20.82
C ALA A 185 15.17 -3.09 20.19
N ALA A 186 14.11 -3.90 20.37
CA ALA A 186 12.76 -3.46 20.10
C ALA A 186 12.48 -2.28 21.04
N THR A 187 12.44 -1.06 20.50
CA THR A 187 12.04 0.09 21.31
C THR A 187 10.51 0.01 21.42
N PRO A 188 9.93 -0.05 22.62
CA PRO A 188 8.49 -0.10 22.77
C PRO A 188 7.88 1.18 22.19
N ALA A 189 7.08 1.03 21.13
CA ALA A 189 6.32 2.13 20.56
C ALA A 189 5.36 2.67 21.63
N LYS A 190 5.37 3.98 21.84
CA LYS A 190 4.44 4.64 22.77
C LYS A 190 3.00 4.47 22.28
N GLU A 191 2.08 4.49 23.24
CA GLU A 191 0.64 4.42 23.02
C GLU A 191 0.17 5.42 21.94
N PHE A 192 -0.57 4.91 20.96
CA PHE A 192 -0.99 5.64 19.77
C PHE A 192 -2.32 6.37 20.01
N VAL A 193 -2.33 7.69 19.78
CA VAL A 193 -3.52 8.56 19.77
C VAL A 193 -3.47 9.40 18.48
N PRO A 194 -4.55 9.51 17.66
CA PRO A 194 -4.53 10.31 16.43
C PRO A 194 -4.84 11.80 16.73
N PRO A 195 -4.24 12.79 16.03
CA PRO A 195 -4.35 12.95 14.56
C PRO A 195 -3.07 13.38 13.79
N ALA A 196 -3.17 13.36 12.46
CA ALA A 196 -2.11 13.47 11.41
C ALA A 196 -1.27 12.20 11.23
N MET A 197 -1.92 11.15 10.70
CA MET A 197 -1.32 9.86 10.42
C MET A 197 -0.90 9.81 8.95
N HIS A 198 0.41 9.69 8.70
CA HIS A 198 0.92 9.32 7.38
C HIS A 198 0.76 7.82 7.16
N MET A 199 0.65 7.41 5.91
CA MET A 199 0.48 6.02 5.50
C MET A 199 1.43 5.69 4.35
N ALA A 200 1.96 4.48 4.37
CA ALA A 200 2.69 3.88 3.26
C ALA A 200 2.28 2.41 3.14
N VAL A 201 2.28 1.91 1.91
CA VAL A 201 1.97 0.51 1.64
C VAL A 201 3.19 -0.35 1.90
N ALA A 202 2.96 -1.60 2.29
CA ALA A 202 3.99 -2.52 2.73
C ALA A 202 3.74 -3.91 2.11
N VAL A 203 4.79 -4.54 1.58
CA VAL A 203 4.70 -5.87 0.97
C VAL A 203 5.77 -6.78 1.56
N SER A 204 5.39 -8.01 1.90
CA SER A 204 6.33 -9.08 2.22
C SER A 204 6.04 -10.28 1.33
N ASP A 205 7.04 -10.79 0.63
CA ASP A 205 6.96 -12.08 -0.06
C ASP A 205 8.27 -12.83 0.12
N ALA A 206 8.28 -14.17 -0.08
CA ALA A 206 9.45 -14.98 0.21
C ALA A 206 10.71 -14.61 -0.60
N GLY A 207 10.55 -13.94 -1.75
CA GLY A 207 11.65 -13.53 -2.63
C GLY A 207 12.10 -12.07 -2.47
N GLY A 208 11.36 -11.27 -1.71
CA GLY A 208 11.32 -9.82 -1.86
C GLY A 208 10.50 -9.40 -3.09
N PRO A 209 9.68 -8.34 -2.99
CA PRO A 209 8.88 -7.86 -4.11
C PRO A 209 9.79 -7.35 -5.23
N GLU A 210 9.42 -7.66 -6.46
CA GLU A 210 10.04 -7.03 -7.63
C GLU A 210 9.72 -5.53 -7.60
N ALA A 211 10.72 -4.70 -7.37
CA ALA A 211 10.55 -3.26 -7.33
C ALA A 211 10.13 -2.75 -8.71
N ARG A 212 8.89 -2.29 -8.82
CA ARG A 212 8.35 -1.65 -10.02
C ARG A 212 7.67 -0.34 -9.61
N PRO A 213 8.20 0.82 -10.02
CA PRO A 213 7.53 2.08 -9.78
C PRO A 213 6.24 2.14 -10.59
N PHE A 214 5.17 2.53 -9.92
CA PHE A 214 3.92 3.02 -10.52
C PHE A 214 3.89 4.54 -10.59
N VAL A 215 5.04 5.19 -10.39
CA VAL A 215 5.18 6.64 -10.50
C VAL A 215 4.88 7.06 -11.94
N PHE A 216 3.82 7.83 -12.11
CA PHE A 216 3.58 8.53 -13.37
C PHE A 216 4.59 9.67 -13.54
N ARG A 217 5.29 9.67 -14.67
CA ARG A 217 6.31 10.68 -14.99
C ARG A 217 5.68 11.86 -15.69
N ALA A 218 5.02 12.69 -14.89
CA ALA A 218 4.37 13.90 -15.37
C ALA A 218 5.38 14.95 -15.86
N LYS A 219 4.97 15.71 -16.87
CA LYS A 219 5.61 16.97 -17.26
C LYS A 219 5.43 18.00 -16.14
N PRO A 220 6.28 19.05 -16.08
CA PRO A 220 6.09 20.14 -15.10
C PRO A 220 4.69 20.74 -15.19
N GLY A 221 3.95 20.73 -14.07
CA GLY A 221 2.58 21.27 -13.96
C GLY A 221 1.46 20.34 -14.44
N GLU A 222 1.77 19.23 -15.12
CA GLU A 222 0.76 18.28 -15.62
C GLU A 222 -0.01 17.62 -14.47
N THR A 223 0.66 17.25 -13.38
CA THR A 223 0.00 16.71 -12.17
C THR A 223 -1.02 17.68 -11.56
N ASP A 224 -0.78 18.99 -11.60
CA ASP A 224 -1.71 19.99 -11.08
C ASP A 224 -2.92 20.18 -12.01
N GLN A 225 -2.70 20.08 -13.32
CA GLN A 225 -3.77 20.10 -14.33
C GLN A 225 -4.66 18.86 -14.18
N LEU A 226 -4.06 17.68 -14.06
CA LEU A 226 -4.75 16.42 -13.80
C LEU A 226 -5.55 16.46 -12.49
N ARG A 227 -4.98 17.03 -11.42
CA ARG A 227 -5.69 17.27 -10.17
C ARG A 227 -6.91 18.16 -10.39
N ALA A 228 -6.74 19.31 -11.04
CA ALA A 228 -7.83 20.25 -11.32
C ALA A 228 -8.94 19.61 -12.17
N ALA A 229 -8.57 18.76 -13.14
CA ALA A 229 -9.51 18.00 -13.95
C ALA A 229 -10.32 16.99 -13.11
N MET A 230 -9.66 16.26 -12.20
CA MET A 230 -10.35 15.35 -11.27
C MET A 230 -11.24 16.09 -10.27
N GLU A 231 -10.84 17.27 -9.79
CA GLU A 231 -11.70 18.11 -8.95
C GLU A 231 -12.95 18.57 -9.69
N LYS A 232 -12.79 19.00 -10.95
CA LYS A 232 -13.91 19.38 -11.81
C LYS A 232 -14.86 18.20 -12.04
N LEU A 233 -14.32 17.02 -12.30
CA LEU A 233 -15.09 15.78 -12.45
C LEU A 233 -15.84 15.42 -11.16
N ALA A 234 -15.19 15.52 -9.99
CA ALA A 234 -15.82 15.26 -8.70
C ALA A 234 -16.98 16.24 -8.41
N ARG A 235 -16.79 17.55 -8.65
CA ARG A 235 -17.87 18.55 -8.51
C ARG A 235 -19.05 18.24 -9.44
N ALA A 236 -18.77 17.84 -10.68
CA ALA A 236 -19.80 17.49 -11.64
C ALA A 236 -20.63 16.27 -11.19
N GLU A 237 -20.00 15.24 -10.61
CA GLU A 237 -20.71 14.07 -10.07
C GLU A 237 -21.55 14.42 -8.83
N LEU A 238 -21.04 15.24 -7.92
CA LEU A 238 -21.80 15.74 -6.77
C LEU A 238 -23.04 16.55 -7.22
N ASP A 239 -22.87 17.45 -8.20
CA ASP A 239 -23.99 18.22 -8.76
C ASP A 239 -25.01 17.34 -9.49
N LYS A 240 -24.53 16.30 -10.19
CA LYS A 240 -25.40 15.32 -10.86
C LYS A 240 -26.26 14.58 -9.84
N GLN A 241 -25.67 14.08 -8.75
CA GLN A 241 -26.44 13.43 -7.69
C GLN A 241 -27.41 14.39 -7.00
N ARG A 242 -26.97 15.62 -6.70
CA ARG A 242 -27.82 16.65 -6.10
C ARG A 242 -29.08 16.92 -6.93
N LYS A 243 -28.94 16.97 -8.26
CA LYS A 243 -30.08 17.17 -9.19
C LYS A 243 -30.98 15.94 -9.27
N ALA A 244 -30.41 14.74 -9.22
CA ALA A 244 -31.18 13.50 -9.21
C ALA A 244 -32.06 13.39 -7.94
N SER A 245 -31.52 13.73 -6.76
CA SER A 245 -32.26 13.71 -5.49
C SER A 245 -33.35 14.78 -5.37
N LYS A 246 -33.25 15.88 -6.13
CA LYS A 246 -34.21 17.01 -6.09
C LYS A 246 -35.35 16.90 -7.11
N SER A 247 -35.47 15.81 -7.86
CA SER A 247 -36.56 15.62 -8.82
C SER A 247 -37.81 15.06 -8.11
N PRO A 248 -38.92 15.81 -7.96
CA PRO A 248 -40.17 15.28 -7.47
C PRO A 248 -41.04 14.76 -8.62
N GLU A 249 -41.92 13.85 -8.24
CA GLU A 249 -43.04 13.25 -8.97
C GLU A 249 -43.71 14.13 -10.05
N THR A 250 -44.09 13.47 -11.15
CA THR A 250 -45.18 13.82 -12.08
C THR A 250 -45.42 15.31 -12.34
N LYS A 251 -44.67 15.89 -13.27
CA LYS A 251 -45.12 17.13 -13.93
C LYS A 251 -46.25 16.82 -14.90
N VAL A 252 -47.49 16.98 -14.44
CA VAL A 252 -48.63 17.14 -15.34
C VAL A 252 -48.34 18.34 -16.23
N ALA A 253 -48.25 18.09 -17.53
CA ALA A 253 -47.93 19.09 -18.53
C ALA A 253 -49.10 20.08 -18.66
N THR A 254 -48.95 21.29 -18.10
CA THR A 254 -49.67 22.45 -18.62
C THR A 254 -48.66 23.49 -19.11
N GLY A 255 -48.79 23.83 -20.38
CA GLY A 255 -47.81 24.58 -21.13
C GLY A 255 -47.68 26.03 -20.65
N ARG A 256 -46.43 26.42 -20.37
CA ARG A 256 -45.88 27.73 -20.70
C ARG A 256 -44.36 27.64 -20.64
N ARG A 257 -43.67 27.91 -21.76
CA ARG A 257 -42.22 28.04 -21.80
C ARG A 257 -41.80 29.27 -20.98
N PRO A 258 -41.06 29.15 -19.86
CA PRO A 258 -40.44 30.31 -19.26
C PRO A 258 -39.22 30.70 -20.10
N ARG A 259 -39.03 32.01 -20.31
CA ARG A 259 -37.77 32.55 -20.83
C ARG A 259 -36.65 32.14 -19.88
N SER A 260 -35.58 31.56 -20.43
CA SER A 260 -34.35 31.25 -19.72
C SER A 260 -33.71 32.55 -19.23
N ALA A 261 -33.90 32.86 -17.94
CA ALA A 261 -33.07 33.83 -17.26
C ALA A 261 -31.61 33.34 -17.27
N PRO A 262 -30.60 34.22 -17.34
CA PRO A 262 -29.21 33.82 -17.19
C PRO A 262 -29.05 33.12 -15.85
N GLN A 263 -28.73 31.83 -15.90
CA GLN A 263 -28.54 31.01 -14.72
C GLN A 263 -27.29 31.56 -14.00
N ALA A 264 -27.50 32.35 -12.94
CA ALA A 264 -26.40 32.77 -12.07
C ALA A 264 -25.71 31.49 -11.58
N SER A 265 -24.50 31.25 -12.06
CA SER A 265 -23.74 30.05 -11.70
C SER A 265 -23.51 30.09 -10.20
N SER A 266 -24.13 29.16 -9.47
CA SER A 266 -23.77 28.94 -8.07
C SER A 266 -22.25 28.78 -7.97
N PRO A 267 -21.58 29.34 -6.95
CA PRO A 267 -20.16 29.12 -6.76
C PRO A 267 -19.83 27.62 -6.81
N PRO A 268 -18.70 27.22 -7.41
CA PRO A 268 -18.29 25.82 -7.42
C PRO A 268 -18.24 25.25 -6.00
N LEU A 269 -18.67 24.01 -5.82
CA LEU A 269 -18.60 23.34 -4.52
C LEU A 269 -17.15 23.31 -4.01
N ALA A 270 -16.95 23.74 -2.78
CA ALA A 270 -15.65 23.64 -2.11
C ALA A 270 -15.37 22.17 -1.76
N LEU A 271 -14.22 21.66 -2.21
CA LEU A 271 -13.72 20.33 -1.89
C LEU A 271 -12.69 20.45 -0.76
N GLN A 272 -12.78 19.57 0.23
CA GLN A 272 -11.96 19.55 1.44
C GLN A 272 -11.35 18.16 1.62
N ASP A 273 -10.29 18.05 2.43
CA ASP A 273 -9.62 16.79 2.77
C ASP A 273 -9.18 15.98 1.54
N ALA A 274 -8.79 16.65 0.47
CA ALA A 274 -8.52 16.01 -0.82
C ALA A 274 -7.30 15.08 -0.76
N LYS A 275 -7.49 13.84 -1.20
CA LYS A 275 -6.44 12.85 -1.50
C LYS A 275 -6.43 12.61 -3.00
N PHE A 276 -5.25 12.69 -3.60
CA PHE A 276 -5.06 12.58 -5.04
C PHE A 276 -3.84 11.72 -5.34
N GLY A 277 -4.03 10.74 -6.22
CA GLY A 277 -2.97 9.88 -6.73
C GLY A 277 -3.03 9.77 -8.25
N VAL A 278 -1.86 9.67 -8.87
CA VAL A 278 -1.69 9.44 -10.32
C VAL A 278 -0.68 8.32 -10.47
N PHE A 279 -1.09 7.23 -11.11
CA PHE A 279 -0.33 5.98 -11.09
C PHE A 279 -0.24 5.38 -12.50
N ASP A 280 0.97 5.09 -12.95
CA ASP A 280 1.22 4.29 -14.15
C ASP A 280 1.26 2.80 -13.78
N ILE A 281 0.09 2.23 -13.48
CA ILE A 281 -0.03 0.86 -12.97
C ILE A 281 0.32 -0.22 -14.00
N ASN A 282 0.38 0.15 -15.28
CA ASN A 282 0.66 -0.76 -16.40
C ASN A 282 2.08 -0.57 -16.98
N GLY A 283 2.80 0.49 -16.56
CA GLY A 283 4.12 0.83 -17.08
C GLY A 283 4.11 1.27 -18.55
N ASN A 284 2.97 1.75 -19.04
CA ASN A 284 2.76 2.15 -20.43
C ASN A 284 2.50 3.65 -20.57
N ASN A 285 2.74 4.42 -19.50
CA ASN A 285 2.51 5.86 -19.43
C ASN A 285 1.06 6.27 -19.73
N ALA A 286 0.09 5.38 -19.46
CA ALA A 286 -1.34 5.68 -19.44
C ALA A 286 -1.82 5.64 -17.99
N PRO A 287 -1.79 6.78 -17.27
CA PRO A 287 -2.03 6.77 -15.84
C PRO A 287 -3.50 6.57 -15.50
N ILE A 288 -3.74 5.91 -14.37
CA ILE A 288 -5.00 6.02 -13.64
C ILE A 288 -4.88 7.12 -12.59
N LEU A 289 -5.92 7.93 -12.50
CA LEU A 289 -6.08 8.96 -11.49
C LEU A 289 -7.11 8.48 -10.47
N ALA A 290 -6.82 8.68 -9.19
CA ALA A 290 -7.75 8.46 -8.10
C ALA A 290 -7.84 9.72 -7.24
N TYR A 291 -9.06 10.17 -6.96
CA TYR A 291 -9.33 11.38 -6.20
C TYR A 291 -10.42 11.12 -5.17
N SER A 292 -10.13 11.42 -3.90
CA SER A 292 -11.08 11.34 -2.78
C SER A 292 -11.18 12.69 -2.09
N ALA A 293 -12.39 13.15 -1.76
CA ALA A 293 -12.58 14.42 -1.05
C ALA A 293 -13.92 14.46 -0.29
N ALA A 294 -14.08 15.47 0.56
CA ALA A 294 -15.34 15.84 1.20
C ALA A 294 -15.88 17.16 0.64
N ALA A 295 -17.20 17.32 0.64
CA ALA A 295 -17.87 18.56 0.24
C ALA A 295 -19.16 18.78 1.04
N MET A 296 -19.54 20.03 1.28
CA MET A 296 -20.87 20.35 1.80
C MET A 296 -21.84 20.54 0.63
N VAL A 297 -22.86 19.68 0.56
CA VAL A 297 -23.90 19.68 -0.48
C VAL A 297 -25.25 19.88 0.20
N ASP A 298 -25.91 21.02 -0.03
CA ASP A 298 -27.20 21.36 0.59
C ASP A 298 -27.22 21.20 2.13
N GLY A 299 -26.10 21.52 2.80
CA GLY A 299 -25.96 21.39 4.25
C GLY A 299 -25.57 19.99 4.73
N ILE A 300 -25.44 19.00 3.84
CA ILE A 300 -25.02 17.64 4.17
C ILE A 300 -23.56 17.45 3.76
N LYS A 301 -22.74 16.92 4.67
CA LYS A 301 -21.36 16.54 4.36
C LYS A 301 -21.38 15.26 3.50
N LYS A 302 -20.88 15.38 2.27
CA LYS A 302 -20.76 14.27 1.31
C LYS A 302 -19.29 13.94 1.13
N TYR A 303 -19.00 12.65 1.00
CA TYR A 303 -17.70 12.14 0.61
C TYR A 303 -17.79 11.60 -0.81
N ILE A 304 -16.79 11.89 -1.64
CA ILE A 304 -16.72 11.43 -3.00
C ILE A 304 -15.37 10.77 -3.26
N THR A 305 -15.38 9.66 -3.99
CA THR A 305 -14.20 9.07 -4.63
C THR A 305 -14.48 8.89 -6.11
N VAL A 306 -13.52 9.27 -6.94
CA VAL A 306 -13.59 9.13 -8.40
C VAL A 306 -12.28 8.51 -8.87
N ALA A 307 -12.36 7.57 -9.81
CA ALA A 307 -11.19 7.10 -10.55
C ALA A 307 -11.43 7.21 -12.07
N ALA A 308 -10.38 7.58 -12.79
CA ALA A 308 -10.44 7.79 -14.24
C ALA A 308 -9.11 7.42 -14.90
N TRP A 309 -9.18 6.88 -16.11
CA TRP A 309 -8.04 6.78 -17.01
C TRP A 309 -7.82 8.12 -17.72
N GLU A 310 -6.56 8.50 -17.90
CA GLU A 310 -6.20 9.48 -18.91
C GLU A 310 -6.11 8.78 -20.27
N GLU A 311 -6.83 9.31 -21.25
CA GLU A 311 -6.81 8.84 -22.63
C GLU A 311 -5.73 9.56 -23.45
N ILE A 312 -5.48 9.05 -24.67
CA ILE A 312 -4.46 9.59 -25.58
C ILE A 312 -4.71 11.07 -25.94
N ASP A 313 -5.97 11.52 -25.91
CA ASP A 313 -6.37 12.90 -26.17
C ASP A 313 -6.37 13.80 -24.92
N GLU A 314 -5.72 13.35 -23.84
CA GLU A 314 -5.64 14.03 -22.52
C GLU A 314 -7.03 14.18 -21.86
N SER A 315 -8.05 13.48 -22.35
CA SER A 315 -9.37 13.42 -21.72
C SER A 315 -9.40 12.39 -20.60
N LEU A 316 -10.29 12.61 -19.62
CA LEU A 316 -10.47 11.68 -18.50
C LEU A 316 -11.67 10.77 -18.76
N ARG A 317 -11.42 9.46 -18.92
CA ARG A 317 -12.46 8.44 -18.91
C ARG A 317 -12.69 7.96 -17.47
N LYS A 318 -13.77 8.46 -16.86
CA LYS A 318 -14.21 8.00 -15.54
C LYS A 318 -14.62 6.52 -15.58
N ILE A 319 -14.01 5.72 -14.72
CA ILE A 319 -14.32 4.28 -14.56
C ILE A 319 -14.95 3.96 -13.21
N PHE A 320 -14.87 4.89 -12.25
CA PHE A 320 -15.42 4.69 -10.91
C PHE A 320 -15.91 6.00 -10.32
N THR A 321 -17.05 5.93 -9.64
CA THR A 321 -17.51 6.99 -8.76
C THR A 321 -18.29 6.38 -7.61
N GLN A 322 -18.00 6.86 -6.40
CA GLN A 322 -18.76 6.56 -5.21
C GLN A 322 -18.98 7.85 -4.44
N VAL A 323 -20.22 8.07 -4.03
CA VAL A 323 -20.57 9.19 -3.16
C VAL A 323 -21.34 8.63 -1.98
N THR A 324 -20.97 9.07 -0.79
CA THR A 324 -21.62 8.68 0.47
C THR A 324 -21.71 9.87 1.42
N ASP A 325 -22.31 9.70 2.57
CA ASP A 325 -22.36 10.66 3.68
C ASP A 325 -22.30 9.90 5.01
N ASP A 326 -22.28 10.64 6.12
CA ASP A 326 -22.18 10.05 7.46
C ASP A 326 -23.35 9.11 7.82
N HIS A 327 -24.48 9.14 7.10
CA HIS A 327 -25.65 8.28 7.35
C HIS A 327 -25.71 7.03 6.46
N HIS A 328 -24.81 6.89 5.48
CA HIS A 328 -24.81 5.78 4.52
C HIS A 328 -23.47 5.02 4.47
N LEU A 329 -22.67 5.15 5.53
CA LEU A 329 -21.36 4.49 5.64
C LEU A 329 -21.46 2.96 5.78
N ASP A 330 -22.63 2.45 6.17
CA ASP A 330 -22.99 1.04 6.23
C ASP A 330 -23.12 0.42 4.83
N VAL A 331 -23.71 1.15 3.88
CA VAL A 331 -23.90 0.68 2.49
C VAL A 331 -22.70 1.02 1.62
N TYR A 332 -22.22 2.26 1.69
CA TYR A 332 -21.10 2.74 0.89
C TYR A 332 -20.08 3.40 1.82
N PRO A 333 -18.92 2.77 2.07
CA PRO A 333 -17.91 3.36 2.93
C PRO A 333 -17.35 4.64 2.29
N ARG A 334 -16.85 5.57 3.11
CA ARG A 334 -15.99 6.64 2.57
C ARG A 334 -14.68 6.00 2.15
N LEU A 335 -14.29 6.17 0.89
CA LEU A 335 -13.00 5.69 0.40
C LEU A 335 -11.97 6.83 0.39
N GLU A 336 -10.75 6.52 0.80
CA GLU A 336 -9.58 7.38 0.68
C GLU A 336 -8.45 6.61 0.01
N ILE A 337 -7.98 7.10 -1.13
CA ILE A 337 -6.83 6.51 -1.82
C ILE A 337 -5.59 6.58 -0.90
N ILE A 338 -4.91 5.44 -0.75
CA ILE A 338 -3.61 5.36 -0.06
C ILE A 338 -2.51 5.41 -1.12
N ASP A 339 -2.43 4.37 -1.96
CA ASP A 339 -1.37 4.20 -2.95
C ASP A 339 -1.74 3.11 -3.99
N ALA A 340 -0.92 2.99 -5.03
CA ALA A 340 -0.87 1.83 -5.90
C ALA A 340 0.15 0.79 -5.40
N ILE A 341 -0.19 -0.50 -5.56
CA ILE A 341 0.59 -1.62 -5.03
C ILE A 341 0.50 -2.82 -5.98
N ASP A 342 1.60 -3.55 -6.20
CA ASP A 342 1.54 -4.85 -6.89
C ASP A 342 1.04 -5.88 -5.88
N ALA A 343 -0.27 -5.99 -5.71
CA ALA A 343 -0.84 -6.88 -4.72
C ALA A 343 -0.68 -8.35 -5.13
N ARG A 344 -0.62 -8.60 -6.44
CA ARG A 344 -0.59 -9.96 -7.03
C ARG A 344 0.80 -10.51 -7.31
N GLY A 345 1.85 -9.70 -7.21
CA GLY A 345 3.21 -10.08 -7.60
C GLY A 345 3.34 -10.34 -9.10
N ASN A 346 2.54 -9.67 -9.93
CA ASN A 346 2.54 -9.84 -11.39
C ASN A 346 3.12 -8.61 -12.13
N GLY A 347 3.59 -7.61 -11.37
CA GLY A 347 4.16 -6.37 -11.89
C GLY A 347 3.14 -5.37 -12.43
N ARG A 348 1.84 -5.56 -12.17
CA ARG A 348 0.77 -4.58 -12.42
C ARG A 348 0.26 -4.03 -11.10
N GLY A 349 -0.16 -2.77 -11.11
CA GLY A 349 -0.67 -2.12 -9.92
C GLY A 349 -2.15 -2.39 -9.68
N GLU A 350 -2.49 -2.58 -8.41
CA GLU A 350 -3.83 -2.44 -7.83
C GLU A 350 -3.89 -1.16 -7.00
N LEU A 351 -5.09 -0.62 -6.78
CA LEU A 351 -5.30 0.56 -5.94
C LEU A 351 -5.75 0.15 -4.54
N LEU A 352 -5.01 0.57 -3.52
CA LEU A 352 -5.35 0.35 -2.13
C LEU A 352 -6.04 1.59 -1.55
N PHE A 353 -7.21 1.38 -0.97
CA PHE A 353 -7.96 2.43 -0.29
C PHE A 353 -8.15 2.09 1.18
N ARG A 354 -8.16 3.14 1.99
CA ARG A 354 -8.78 3.10 3.31
C ARG A 354 -10.28 3.33 3.14
N ALA A 355 -11.07 2.47 3.74
CA ALA A 355 -12.52 2.55 3.76
C ALA A 355 -13.00 2.84 5.18
N PHE A 356 -13.86 3.84 5.35
CA PHE A 356 -14.47 4.19 6.62
C PHE A 356 -15.94 3.78 6.57
N GLY A 357 -16.29 2.80 7.39
CA GLY A 357 -17.67 2.37 7.61
C GLY A 357 -18.19 2.79 8.98
N ASP A 358 -19.41 2.36 9.28
CA ASP A 358 -20.03 2.47 10.60
C ASP A 358 -19.30 1.65 11.69
N GLN A 359 -18.73 0.50 11.31
CA GLN A 359 -17.96 -0.38 12.20
C GLN A 359 -16.48 0.01 12.35
N GLY A 360 -16.04 1.08 11.67
CA GLY A 360 -14.68 1.59 11.75
C GLY A 360 -13.93 1.58 10.42
N ASN A 361 -12.61 1.65 10.52
CA ASN A 361 -11.73 1.74 9.35
C ASN A 361 -11.30 0.35 8.89
N ARG A 362 -11.29 0.15 7.59
CA ARG A 362 -10.90 -1.09 6.93
C ARG A 362 -10.12 -0.79 5.65
N PHE A 363 -9.60 -1.81 5.00
CA PHE A 363 -8.85 -1.66 3.76
C PHE A 363 -9.52 -2.43 2.63
N VAL A 364 -9.57 -1.79 1.46
CA VAL A 364 -10.14 -2.38 0.25
C VAL A 364 -9.15 -2.26 -0.90
N LEU A 365 -8.99 -3.36 -1.63
CA LEU A 365 -8.10 -3.46 -2.76
C LEU A 365 -8.93 -3.56 -4.03
N TYR A 366 -8.60 -2.70 -4.99
CA TYR A 366 -9.30 -2.64 -6.26
C TYR A 366 -8.36 -2.87 -7.44
N HIS A 367 -8.83 -3.59 -8.45
CA HIS A 367 -8.19 -3.69 -9.75
C HIS A 367 -8.77 -2.67 -10.73
N PRO A 368 -7.94 -1.81 -11.33
CA PRO A 368 -8.38 -0.97 -12.42
C PRO A 368 -8.55 -1.76 -13.73
N GLY A 369 -9.79 -1.98 -14.13
CA GLY A 369 -10.15 -2.48 -15.45
C GLY A 369 -10.31 -1.35 -16.48
N PRO A 370 -10.63 -1.68 -17.74
CA PRO A 370 -10.81 -0.68 -18.80
C PRO A 370 -11.94 0.33 -18.51
N ASP A 371 -13.06 -0.17 -17.98
CA ASP A 371 -14.30 0.62 -17.81
C ASP A 371 -14.82 0.61 -16.36
N SER A 372 -14.18 -0.14 -15.47
CA SER A 372 -14.60 -0.30 -14.08
C SER A 372 -13.43 -0.46 -13.13
N LEU A 373 -13.68 -0.14 -11.86
CA LEU A 373 -12.79 -0.47 -10.75
C LEU A 373 -13.36 -1.71 -10.04
N GLU A 374 -12.70 -2.85 -10.18
CA GLU A 374 -13.17 -4.15 -9.71
C GLU A 374 -12.67 -4.44 -8.29
N LEU A 375 -13.57 -4.75 -7.36
CA LEU A 375 -13.19 -5.09 -6.00
C LEU A 375 -12.47 -6.45 -5.99
N LEU A 376 -11.29 -6.51 -5.39
CA LEU A 376 -10.51 -7.74 -5.25
C LEU A 376 -10.53 -8.30 -3.84
N PHE A 377 -10.48 -7.40 -2.86
CA PHE A 377 -10.40 -7.77 -1.46
C PHE A 377 -11.00 -6.65 -0.61
N ASP A 378 -11.69 -7.05 0.45
CA ASP A 378 -12.29 -6.17 1.44
C ASP A 378 -12.10 -6.78 2.82
N SER A 379 -11.35 -6.11 3.69
CA SER A 379 -11.06 -6.64 5.02
C SER A 379 -12.29 -6.72 5.95
N ALA A 380 -13.42 -6.05 5.66
CA ALA A 380 -14.66 -6.27 6.43
C ALA A 380 -15.39 -7.56 6.05
N SER A 381 -15.38 -7.93 4.76
CA SER A 381 -16.03 -9.17 4.31
C SER A 381 -15.41 -10.40 5.00
N ALA A 382 -14.10 -10.36 5.23
CA ALA A 382 -13.38 -11.39 5.94
C ALA A 382 -13.54 -11.33 7.48
N GLN A 383 -13.96 -10.18 8.04
CA GLN A 383 -14.36 -10.06 9.45
C GLN A 383 -15.76 -10.63 9.73
N SER A 384 -16.66 -10.65 8.73
CA SER A 384 -18.02 -11.18 8.88
C SER A 384 -18.11 -12.71 8.96
N GLU A 385 -17.03 -13.42 8.64
CA GLU A 385 -16.90 -14.89 8.78
C GLU A 385 -16.30 -15.30 10.15
N ARG A 386 -16.14 -14.36 11.10
CA ARG A 386 -15.61 -14.61 12.46
C ARG A 386 -16.68 -15.01 13.47
#